data_AF-A0A5K7ZQM5-F1
#
_entry.id   AF-A0A5K7ZQM5-F1
#
_cell.length_a   1.000
_cell.length_b   1.000
_cell.length_c   1.000
_cell.angle_alpha   90.00
_cell.angle_beta   90.00
_cell.angle_gamma   90.00
#
_symmetry.space_group_name_H-M   'P 1'
#
loop_
_entity.id
_entity.type
_entity.pdbx_description
1 polymer ?
#
loop_
_entity_poly.entity_id
_entity_poly.type
_entity_poly.pdbx_seq_one_letter_code
_entity_poly.pdbx_strand_id
1 'polypeptide(L)'
;MKKLFCFSIVFSSFIFLIGCAPKRMYYYGDYSKSLYHYEKNHNDESLNKHKQELETIISESESKNLPVPPGIYAELGFLNMRSNNTKEAIRLFQAESSIYPESKLLMDRLINRVQTKENSISTSSVNQSSFSGNNDSKEVIGDEIEKQ
;
A
#
# COMPACT_ATOMS: atom_id res chain seq x y z
N MET A 1 35.97 -53.62 32.68
CA MET A 1 34.81 -53.78 31.78
C MET A 1 33.55 -53.00 32.23
N LYS A 2 33.69 -51.86 32.93
CA LYS A 2 32.54 -51.03 33.37
C LYS A 2 32.54 -49.62 32.76
N LYS A 3 33.74 -49.13 32.38
CA LYS A 3 33.96 -47.82 31.74
C LYS A 3 33.46 -47.75 30.29
N LEU A 4 33.32 -48.90 29.64
CA LEU A 4 32.84 -49.00 28.25
C LEU A 4 31.31 -48.88 28.14
N PHE A 5 30.59 -49.18 29.23
CA PHE A 5 29.13 -49.08 29.27
C PHE A 5 28.65 -47.63 29.44
N CYS A 6 29.42 -46.79 30.15
CA CYS A 6 29.12 -45.37 30.31
C CYS A 6 29.32 -44.56 29.01
N PHE A 7 30.26 -44.97 28.14
CA PHE A 7 30.52 -44.26 26.88
C PHE A 7 29.36 -44.43 25.88
N SER A 8 28.66 -45.58 25.93
CA SER A 8 27.49 -45.85 25.09
C SER A 8 26.25 -45.03 25.48
N ILE A 9 26.09 -44.68 26.77
CA ILE A 9 24.98 -43.84 27.24
C ILE A 9 25.15 -42.39 26.77
N VAL A 10 26.39 -41.89 26.71
CA VAL A 10 26.70 -40.50 26.30
C VAL A 10 26.53 -40.31 24.78
N PHE A 11 26.83 -41.33 23.97
CA PHE A 11 26.65 -41.28 22.52
C PHE A 11 25.17 -41.31 22.10
N SER A 12 24.31 -42.00 22.87
CA SER A 12 22.87 -42.10 22.60
C SER A 12 22.09 -40.80 22.86
N SER A 13 22.60 -39.90 23.70
CA SER A 13 21.94 -38.62 24.00
C SER A 13 22.14 -37.54 22.92
N PHE A 14 23.07 -37.72 21.98
CA PHE A 14 23.39 -36.70 20.97
C PHE A 14 22.47 -36.75 19.73
N ILE A 15 21.64 -37.78 19.57
CA ILE A 15 20.85 -38.01 18.34
C ILE A 15 19.53 -37.19 18.33
N PHE A 16 19.17 -36.51 19.42
CA PHE A 16 17.91 -35.75 19.53
C PHE A 16 17.96 -34.29 19.05
N LEU A 17 19.06 -33.81 18.46
CA LEU A 17 19.17 -32.42 17.98
C LEU A 17 18.78 -32.22 16.49
N ILE A 18 17.84 -32.99 15.97
CA ILE A 18 17.29 -32.74 14.62
C ILE A 18 16.23 -31.63 14.74
N GLY A 19 16.68 -30.38 14.64
CA GLY A 19 15.81 -29.22 14.52
C GLY A 19 15.08 -29.24 13.17
N CYS A 20 13.75 -29.27 13.18
CA CYS A 20 12.94 -29.06 11.99
C CYS A 20 13.03 -27.58 11.59
N ALA A 21 13.73 -27.28 10.49
CA ALA A 21 13.72 -25.94 9.93
C ALA A 21 12.30 -25.64 9.40
N PRO A 22 11.63 -24.55 9.84
CA PRO A 22 10.29 -24.25 9.38
C PRO A 22 10.32 -23.93 7.88
N LYS A 23 9.46 -24.62 7.12
CA LYS A 23 9.22 -24.28 5.72
C LYS A 23 8.68 -22.85 5.67
N ARG A 24 9.35 -21.97 4.91
CA ARG A 24 8.90 -20.59 4.75
C ARG A 24 7.55 -20.59 4.01
N MET A 25 6.52 -20.08 4.70
CA MET A 25 5.15 -19.98 4.16
C MET A 25 5.01 -18.83 3.14
N TYR A 26 5.83 -17.79 3.29
CA TYR A 26 5.78 -16.56 2.51
C TYR A 26 7.14 -16.26 1.86
N TYR A 27 7.09 -15.59 0.72
CA TYR A 27 8.26 -15.01 0.08
C TYR A 27 8.31 -13.51 0.38
N TYR A 28 9.28 -13.07 1.19
CA TYR A 28 9.44 -11.66 1.57
C TYR A 28 10.53 -10.92 0.77
N GLY A 29 11.24 -11.60 -0.14
CA GLY A 29 12.37 -11.02 -0.85
C GLY A 29 13.35 -10.29 0.09
N ASP A 30 13.69 -9.06 -0.29
CA ASP A 30 14.51 -8.10 0.43
C ASP A 30 13.68 -7.01 1.15
N TYR A 31 12.39 -7.27 1.45
CA TYR A 31 11.45 -6.33 2.08
C TYR A 31 12.08 -5.52 3.23
N SER A 32 12.64 -6.20 4.24
CA SER A 32 13.19 -5.54 5.43
C SER A 32 14.34 -4.60 5.10
N LYS A 33 15.15 -4.95 4.10
CA LYS A 33 16.30 -4.16 3.67
C LYS A 33 15.84 -2.95 2.87
N SER A 34 14.94 -3.12 1.91
CA SER A 34 14.41 -2.02 1.10
C SER A 34 13.61 -1.03 1.95
N LEU A 35 12.80 -1.53 2.90
CA LEU A 35 12.06 -0.71 3.86
C LEU A 35 13.03 0.10 4.73
N TYR A 36 14.04 -0.54 5.32
CA TYR A 36 15.06 0.15 6.12
C TYR A 36 15.74 1.26 5.32
N HIS A 37 16.09 1.01 4.05
CA HIS A 37 16.69 2.04 3.20
C HIS A 37 15.72 3.18 2.87
N TYR A 38 14.43 2.90 2.70
CA TYR A 38 13.43 3.94 2.51
C TYR A 38 13.25 4.79 3.77
N GLU A 39 13.05 4.16 4.93
CA GLU A 39 12.90 4.82 6.23
C GLU A 39 14.16 5.56 6.68
N LYS A 40 15.35 5.15 6.24
CA LYS A 40 16.59 5.86 6.58
C LYS A 40 16.79 7.12 5.74
N ASN A 41 16.48 7.05 4.45
CA ASN A 41 16.87 8.08 3.50
C ASN A 41 15.74 9.05 3.12
N HIS A 42 14.47 8.62 3.24
CA HIS A 42 13.27 9.41 2.94
C HIS A 42 13.33 10.19 1.62
N ASN A 43 13.86 9.59 0.55
CA ASN A 43 13.95 10.21 -0.77
C ASN A 43 13.20 9.40 -1.84
N ASP A 44 12.97 10.01 -3.00
CA ASP A 44 12.20 9.38 -4.07
C ASP A 44 12.87 8.14 -4.65
N GLU A 45 14.21 8.10 -4.68
CA GLU A 45 14.96 6.93 -5.15
C GLU A 45 14.76 5.73 -4.21
N SER A 46 14.87 5.92 -2.90
CA SER A 46 14.67 4.87 -1.91
C SER A 46 13.22 4.41 -1.85
N LEU A 47 12.26 5.34 -2.00
CA LEU A 47 10.85 5.02 -2.15
C LEU A 47 10.57 4.16 -3.38
N ASN A 48 11.10 4.55 -4.54
CA ASN A 48 10.90 3.80 -5.79
C ASN A 48 11.53 2.40 -5.71
N LYS A 49 12.72 2.26 -5.11
CA LYS A 49 13.33 0.95 -4.86
C LYS A 49 12.47 0.08 -3.94
N HIS A 50 11.93 0.66 -2.88
CA HIS A 50 11.06 -0.07 -1.97
C HIS A 50 9.75 -0.49 -2.66
N LYS A 51 9.14 0.40 -3.45
CA LYS A 51 7.96 0.09 -4.27
C LYS A 51 8.24 -1.07 -5.23
N GLN A 52 9.37 -1.05 -5.93
CA GLN A 52 9.78 -2.14 -6.82
C GLN A 52 9.97 -3.46 -6.08
N GLU A 53 10.48 -3.43 -4.85
CA GLU A 53 10.60 -4.62 -4.02
C GLU A 53 9.22 -5.20 -3.67
N LEU A 54 8.23 -4.37 -3.31
CA LEU A 54 6.85 -4.82 -3.07
C LEU A 54 6.24 -5.50 -4.30
N GLU A 55 6.43 -4.91 -5.48
CA GLU A 55 5.98 -5.48 -6.76
C GLU A 55 6.68 -6.82 -7.08
N THR A 56 7.98 -6.90 -6.77
CA THR A 56 8.77 -8.13 -6.94
C THR A 56 8.27 -9.23 -6.01
N ILE A 57 7.96 -8.90 -4.75
CA ILE A 57 7.41 -9.84 -3.77
C ILE A 57 6.09 -10.42 -4.26
N ILE A 58 5.21 -9.59 -4.82
CA ILE A 58 3.92 -10.04 -5.39
C ILE A 58 4.17 -11.02 -6.53
N SER A 59 4.94 -10.60 -7.54
CA SER A 59 5.24 -11.41 -8.73
C SER A 59 5.91 -12.75 -8.38
N GLU A 60 6.90 -12.74 -7.49
CA GLU A 60 7.60 -13.95 -7.05
C GLU A 60 6.69 -14.87 -6.24
N SER A 61 5.83 -14.33 -5.37
CA SER A 61 4.87 -15.14 -4.62
C SER A 61 3.90 -15.85 -5.57
N GLU A 62 3.35 -15.13 -6.55
CA GLU A 62 2.49 -15.70 -7.59
C GLU A 62 3.21 -16.78 -8.40
N SER A 63 4.46 -16.52 -8.84
CA SER A 63 5.26 -17.49 -9.60
C SER A 63 5.55 -18.79 -8.82
N LYS A 64 5.69 -18.68 -7.50
CA LYS A 64 5.94 -19.81 -6.59
C LYS A 64 4.65 -20.48 -6.12
N ASN A 65 3.48 -20.02 -6.57
CA ASN A 65 2.17 -20.44 -6.07
C ASN A 65 2.07 -20.32 -4.54
N LEU A 66 2.66 -19.26 -3.99
CA LEU A 66 2.57 -18.91 -2.57
C LEU A 66 1.61 -17.73 -2.40
N PRO A 67 0.87 -17.66 -1.28
CA PRO A 67 0.15 -16.44 -0.94
C PRO A 67 1.14 -15.27 -0.79
N VAL A 68 0.77 -14.11 -1.33
CA VAL A 68 1.51 -12.86 -1.10
C VAL A 68 1.47 -12.56 0.40
N PRO A 69 2.60 -12.20 1.04
CA PRO A 69 2.62 -11.96 2.48
C PRO A 69 1.65 -10.85 2.93
N PRO A 70 1.13 -10.94 4.17
CA PRO A 70 0.20 -9.94 4.70
C PRO A 70 0.84 -8.57 4.75
N GLY A 71 0.07 -7.55 4.40
CA GLY A 71 0.47 -6.15 4.40
C GLY A 71 1.15 -5.66 3.12
N ILE A 72 1.66 -6.56 2.25
CA ILE A 72 2.37 -6.14 1.02
C ILE A 72 1.42 -5.42 0.05
N TYR A 73 0.21 -5.94 -0.15
CA TYR A 73 -0.79 -5.27 -0.98
C TYR A 73 -1.27 -3.98 -0.32
N ALA A 74 -1.50 -3.98 0.99
CA ALA A 74 -1.89 -2.79 1.74
C ALA A 74 -0.85 -1.65 1.61
N GLU A 75 0.44 -1.96 1.78
CA GLU A 75 1.51 -0.98 1.72
C GLU A 75 1.67 -0.41 0.30
N LEU A 76 1.71 -1.28 -0.73
CA LEU A 76 1.76 -0.83 -2.12
C LEU A 76 0.52 0.00 -2.50
N GLY A 77 -0.65 -0.39 -2.00
CA GLY A 77 -1.90 0.36 -2.18
C GLY A 77 -1.84 1.74 -1.54
N PHE A 78 -1.27 1.85 -0.34
CA PHE A 78 -1.06 3.11 0.35
C PHE A 78 -0.09 4.03 -0.40
N LEU A 79 1.00 3.50 -0.94
CA LEU A 79 1.94 4.25 -1.77
C LEU A 79 1.24 4.80 -3.04
N ASN A 80 0.46 3.96 -3.72
CA ASN A 80 -0.31 4.38 -4.90
C ASN A 80 -1.37 5.45 -4.56
N MET A 81 -2.04 5.32 -3.41
CA MET A 81 -2.96 6.35 -2.92
C MET A 81 -2.25 7.69 -2.70
N ARG A 82 -1.04 7.68 -2.12
CA ARG A 82 -0.24 8.89 -1.87
C ARG A 82 0.21 9.56 -3.18
N SER A 83 0.48 8.78 -4.22
CA SER A 83 0.82 9.25 -5.56
C SER A 83 -0.40 9.59 -6.44
N ASN A 84 -1.62 9.63 -5.88
CA ASN A 84 -2.89 9.83 -6.59
C ASN A 84 -3.19 8.78 -7.69
N ASN A 85 -2.57 7.60 -7.64
CA ASN A 85 -2.96 6.45 -8.44
C ASN A 85 -4.06 5.66 -7.73
N THR A 86 -5.21 6.29 -7.61
CA THR A 86 -6.39 5.87 -6.82
C THR A 86 -6.98 4.54 -7.29
N LYS A 87 -7.09 4.33 -8.61
CA LYS A 87 -7.60 3.08 -9.19
C LYS A 87 -6.77 1.88 -8.77
N GLU A 88 -5.44 2.01 -8.86
CA GLU A 88 -4.54 0.93 -8.46
C GLU A 88 -4.53 0.73 -6.95
N ALA A 89 -4.59 1.81 -6.17
CA ALA A 89 -4.71 1.72 -4.72
C ALA A 89 -5.94 0.90 -4.29
N ILE A 90 -7.11 1.17 -4.88
CA ILE A 90 -8.35 0.42 -4.59
C ILE A 90 -8.19 -1.06 -4.95
N ARG A 91 -7.62 -1.37 -6.12
CA ARG A 91 -7.38 -2.75 -6.56
C ARG A 91 -6.50 -3.51 -5.56
N LEU A 92 -5.44 -2.88 -5.08
CA LEU A 92 -4.51 -3.46 -4.11
C LEU A 92 -5.17 -3.67 -2.74
N PHE A 93 -5.94 -2.70 -2.24
CA PHE A 93 -6.69 -2.86 -0.98
C PHE A 93 -7.75 -3.98 -1.06
N GLN A 94 -8.38 -4.15 -2.21
CA GLN A 94 -9.29 -5.27 -2.46
C GLN A 94 -8.54 -6.61 -2.48
N ALA A 95 -7.35 -6.66 -3.08
CA ALA A 95 -6.51 -7.86 -3.08
C ALA A 95 -6.09 -8.27 -1.66
N GLU A 96 -5.63 -7.32 -0.84
CA GLU A 96 -5.28 -7.56 0.56
C GLU A 96 -6.47 -8.15 1.34
N SER A 97 -7.62 -7.48 1.30
CA SER A 97 -8.82 -7.91 2.05
C SER A 97 -9.44 -9.23 1.55
N SER A 98 -9.14 -9.64 0.32
CA SER A 98 -9.58 -10.92 -0.23
C SER A 98 -8.75 -12.09 0.31
N ILE A 99 -7.45 -11.90 0.50
CA ILE A 99 -6.54 -12.93 1.02
C ILE A 99 -6.55 -12.92 2.56
N TYR A 100 -6.70 -11.72 3.15
CA TYR A 100 -6.61 -11.45 4.59
C TYR A 100 -7.89 -10.75 5.08
N PRO A 101 -8.98 -11.49 5.36
CA PRO A 101 -10.26 -10.91 5.77
C PRO A 101 -10.19 -10.12 7.09
N GLU A 102 -9.19 -10.38 7.94
CA GLU A 102 -8.90 -9.60 9.14
C GLU A 102 -8.54 -8.13 8.84
N SER A 103 -7.97 -7.87 7.66
CA SER A 103 -7.61 -6.52 7.21
C SER A 103 -8.81 -5.75 6.64
N LYS A 104 -9.94 -6.43 6.39
CA LYS A 104 -11.07 -5.90 5.63
C LYS A 104 -11.59 -4.56 6.15
N LEU A 105 -11.73 -4.43 7.47
CA LEU A 105 -12.21 -3.19 8.09
C LEU A 105 -11.29 -2.00 7.75
N LEU A 106 -9.98 -2.21 7.72
CA LEU A 106 -9.01 -1.17 7.36
C LEU A 106 -9.07 -0.86 5.87
N MET A 107 -9.05 -1.89 5.01
CA MET A 107 -9.07 -1.73 3.56
C MET A 107 -10.34 -1.02 3.07
N ASP A 108 -11.51 -1.39 3.59
CA ASP A 108 -12.79 -0.74 3.26
C ASP A 108 -12.76 0.75 3.64
N ARG A 109 -12.17 1.11 4.80
CA ARG A 109 -12.00 2.51 5.21
C ARG A 109 -11.06 3.28 4.29
N LEU A 110 -9.97 2.67 3.83
CA LEU A 110 -9.03 3.29 2.90
C LEU A 110 -9.67 3.51 1.53
N ILE A 111 -10.39 2.50 1.00
CA ILE A 111 -11.13 2.59 -0.26
C ILE A 111 -12.16 3.73 -0.21
N ASN A 112 -12.95 3.81 0.86
CA ASN A 112 -13.95 4.88 1.04
C ASN A 112 -13.31 6.27 1.05
N ARG A 113 -12.14 6.43 1.68
CA ARG A 113 -11.39 7.70 1.67
C ARG A 113 -10.93 8.08 0.27
N VAL A 114 -10.41 7.12 -0.49
CA VAL A 114 -9.98 7.34 -1.88
C VAL A 114 -11.15 7.80 -2.74
N GLN A 115 -12.28 7.10 -2.68
CA GLN A 115 -13.48 7.42 -3.47
C GLN A 115 -14.09 8.78 -3.08
N THR A 116 -14.15 9.10 -1.79
CA THR A 116 -14.66 10.39 -1.31
C THR A 116 -13.79 11.54 -1.85
N LYS A 117 -12.46 11.37 -1.84
CA LYS A 117 -11.54 12.35 -2.39
C LYS A 117 -11.75 12.54 -3.90
N GLU A 118 -11.87 11.47 -4.69
CA GLU A 118 -12.13 11.58 -6.13
C GLU A 118 -13.44 12.29 -6.47
N ASN A 119 -14.51 12.00 -5.73
CA ASN A 119 -15.81 12.64 -5.93
C ASN A 119 -15.74 14.14 -5.62
N SER A 120 -14.97 14.55 -4.61
CA SER A 120 -14.74 15.98 -4.30
C SER A 120 -13.93 16.72 -5.36
N ILE A 121 -12.99 16.04 -6.02
CA ILE A 121 -12.18 16.59 -7.13
C ILE A 121 -13.02 16.75 -8.39
N SER A 122 -13.89 15.78 -8.68
CA SER A 122 -14.82 15.82 -9.82
C SER A 122 -15.88 16.91 -9.65
N THR A 123 -16.34 17.16 -8.42
CA THR A 123 -17.31 18.23 -8.13
C THR A 123 -16.69 19.63 -8.23
N SER A 124 -15.39 19.76 -7.95
CA SER A 124 -14.66 21.04 -8.03
C SER A 124 -14.28 21.43 -9.47
N SER A 125 -14.16 20.45 -10.38
CA SER A 125 -13.81 20.68 -11.80
C SER A 125 -15.03 20.95 -12.70
N VAL A 126 -16.26 20.68 -12.24
CA VAL A 126 -17.50 20.97 -12.97
C VAL A 126 -18.01 22.42 -12.78
N ASN A 127 -17.68 23.07 -11.66
CA ASN A 127 -18.16 24.43 -11.36
C ASN A 127 -17.40 25.59 -12.02
N GLN A 128 -16.46 25.33 -12.94
CA GLN A 128 -15.74 26.38 -13.69
C GLN A 128 -16.16 26.53 -15.16
N SER A 129 -17.00 25.66 -15.72
CA SER A 129 -17.41 25.74 -17.13
C SER A 129 -18.86 26.15 -17.36
N SER A 130 -19.61 26.55 -16.33
CA SER A 130 -21.01 27.00 -16.46
C SER A 130 -21.26 28.34 -15.76
N PHE A 131 -20.53 29.38 -16.15
CA PHE A 131 -20.96 30.77 -15.98
C PHE A 131 -20.50 31.60 -17.19
N SER A 132 -21.05 31.28 -18.36
CA SER A 132 -21.04 32.19 -19.49
C SER A 132 -22.40 32.13 -20.16
N GLY A 133 -23.11 33.25 -20.13
CA GLY A 133 -24.42 33.44 -20.77
C GLY A 133 -25.54 33.69 -19.76
N ASN A 134 -25.81 34.94 -19.41
CA ASN A 134 -26.72 35.79 -20.19
C ASN A 134 -27.04 37.08 -19.44
N ASN A 135 -26.92 38.17 -20.18
CA ASN A 135 -27.46 39.49 -19.86
C ASN A 135 -28.99 39.41 -19.69
N ASP A 136 -29.56 40.14 -18.75
CA ASP A 136 -30.57 41.18 -19.00
C ASP A 136 -31.38 41.55 -17.76
N SER A 137 -31.76 42.83 -17.71
CA SER A 137 -32.65 43.54 -16.76
C SER A 137 -31.95 44.10 -15.52
N LYS A 138 -32.03 45.38 -15.17
CA LYS A 138 -32.80 46.55 -15.61
C LYS A 138 -32.14 47.78 -14.93
N GLU A 139 -31.93 48.89 -15.64
CA GLU A 139 -32.66 50.18 -15.45
C GLU A 139 -32.27 50.91 -14.14
N VAL A 140 -31.72 52.14 -14.17
CA VAL A 140 -32.46 53.41 -14.23
C VAL A 140 -31.53 54.58 -14.60
N ILE A 141 -32.14 55.54 -15.30
CA ILE A 141 -31.68 56.73 -16.02
C ILE A 141 -31.42 57.93 -15.10
N GLY A 142 -30.56 58.86 -15.55
CA GLY A 142 -30.69 60.31 -15.31
C GLY A 142 -29.48 60.91 -14.59
N ASP A 143 -28.54 61.53 -15.31
CA ASP A 143 -28.43 62.99 -15.54
C ASP A 143 -27.43 63.58 -14.52
N GLU A 144 -26.59 64.59 -14.72
CA GLU A 144 -26.00 65.29 -15.85
C GLU A 144 -25.02 66.32 -15.18
N ILE A 145 -23.77 66.45 -15.69
CA ILE A 145 -22.91 67.68 -15.72
C ILE A 145 -22.08 68.20 -14.49
N GLU A 146 -20.86 68.67 -14.87
CA GLU A 146 -19.86 69.61 -14.28
C GLU A 146 -19.00 69.17 -13.08
N LYS A 147 -17.68 69.01 -13.22
CA LYS A 147 -16.57 69.98 -13.48
C LYS A 147 -16.37 70.99 -12.34
N GLN A 148 -15.44 70.68 -11.44
CA GLN A 148 -14.39 71.51 -10.84
C GLN A 148 -13.42 70.59 -10.07
#